data_AF-D9X4T8-F1
#
_entry.id   AF-D9X4T8-F1
#
_cell.length_a   1.000
_cell.length_b   1.000
_cell.length_c   1.000
_cell.angle_alpha   90.00
_cell.angle_beta   90.00
_cell.angle_gamma   90.00
#
_symmetry.space_group_name_H-M   'P 1'
#
loop_
_entity.id
_entity.type
_entity.pdbx_description
1 polymer ?
#
loop_
_entity_poly.entity_id
_entity_poly.type
_entity_poly.pdbx_seq_one_letter_code
_entity_poly.pdbx_strand_id
1 'polypeptide(L)'
;MGLWHVFYADWQMECCGTPFSVGDEVSWPLLLLDADEMFGGGWHDQLTKVSGPVEDVGGVRLVREETGLTVALGADPDDDEDRRPLPGDWTRSVGMLSVERHGARWPQVAGRVRAVQVLTQAYAESAPGSRSWEPVAGRRRLRTVERCPKWFTDADAERADGQRRRWRKSGVVVTLEVPGTDSWLSYAVREARGMPQQDPEPGAETKDLPAAALTALLESLSTVTPPPTPTARRRHGRTEGHRR
;
A
#
# COMPACT_ATOMS: atom_id res chain seq x y z
N MET A 1 8.30 11.77 -13.77
CA MET A 1 7.66 10.46 -13.76
C MET A 1 7.33 10.24 -12.31
N GLY A 2 6.08 9.97 -11.96
CA GLY A 2 5.71 9.80 -10.55
C GLY A 2 5.90 8.36 -10.15
N LEU A 3 6.45 8.10 -8.97
CA LEU A 3 6.53 6.77 -8.37
C LEU A 3 5.30 6.53 -7.50
N TRP A 4 4.57 5.45 -7.71
CA TRP A 4 3.33 5.19 -6.97
C TRP A 4 3.39 3.80 -6.37
N HIS A 5 3.00 3.67 -5.10
CA HIS A 5 2.78 2.37 -4.48
C HIS A 5 1.39 1.88 -4.85
N VAL A 6 1.35 0.77 -5.58
CA VAL A 6 0.14 0.12 -6.06
C VAL A 6 0.05 -1.28 -5.50
N PHE A 7 -1.01 -1.56 -4.76
CA PHE A 7 -1.35 -2.89 -4.29
C PHE A 7 -2.04 -3.69 -5.40
N TYR A 8 -1.64 -4.95 -5.54
CA TYR A 8 -2.32 -5.92 -6.38
C TYR A 8 -2.63 -7.14 -5.51
N ALA A 9 -3.92 -7.31 -5.18
CA ALA A 9 -4.40 -8.38 -4.34
C ALA A 9 -4.09 -9.76 -4.93
N ASP A 10 -3.78 -10.71 -4.03
CA ASP A 10 -3.55 -12.11 -4.37
C ASP A 10 -4.67 -12.71 -5.23
N TRP A 11 -5.92 -12.59 -4.80
CA TRP A 11 -7.07 -13.19 -5.46
C TRP A 11 -7.30 -12.62 -6.87
N GLN A 12 -7.08 -11.32 -7.06
CA GLN A 12 -7.17 -10.71 -8.40
C GLN A 12 -6.02 -11.17 -9.28
N MET A 13 -4.80 -11.28 -8.72
CA MET A 13 -3.64 -11.79 -9.45
C MET A 13 -3.85 -13.24 -9.85
N GLU A 14 -4.35 -14.09 -8.95
CA GLU A 14 -4.63 -15.50 -9.18
C GLU A 14 -5.75 -15.73 -10.19
N CYS A 15 -6.86 -15.00 -10.07
CA CYS A 15 -8.03 -15.18 -10.92
C CYS A 15 -7.82 -14.64 -12.35
N CYS A 16 -7.51 -13.35 -12.47
CA CYS A 16 -7.50 -12.65 -13.77
C CYS A 16 -6.16 -11.95 -14.08
N GLY A 17 -5.21 -11.95 -13.15
CA GLY A 17 -3.94 -11.25 -13.32
C GLY A 17 -2.95 -11.97 -14.24
N THR A 18 -2.07 -11.17 -14.82
CA THR A 18 -0.90 -11.64 -15.57
C THR A 18 0.34 -11.30 -14.75
N PRO A 19 1.18 -12.28 -14.40
CA PRO A 19 2.44 -12.03 -13.70
C PRO A 19 3.34 -11.08 -14.50
N PHE A 20 3.95 -10.13 -13.81
CA PHE A 20 4.87 -9.12 -14.35
C PHE A 20 6.20 -9.15 -13.57
N SER A 21 7.22 -8.54 -14.14
CA SER A 21 8.57 -8.44 -13.58
C SER A 21 8.99 -6.98 -13.46
N VAL A 22 10.05 -6.74 -12.68
CA VAL A 22 10.73 -5.45 -12.67
C VAL A 22 11.18 -5.11 -14.09
N GLY A 23 10.90 -3.87 -14.52
CA GLY A 23 11.17 -3.38 -15.86
C GLY A 23 10.01 -3.51 -16.84
N ASP A 24 9.00 -4.35 -16.56
CA ASP A 24 7.84 -4.49 -17.45
C ASP A 24 7.02 -3.21 -17.52
N GLU A 25 6.43 -2.95 -18.69
CA GLU A 25 5.36 -1.96 -18.84
C GLU A 25 4.01 -2.63 -18.59
N VAL A 26 3.21 -2.00 -17.75
CA VAL A 26 1.90 -2.49 -17.34
C VAL A 26 0.87 -1.39 -17.46
N SER A 27 -0.40 -1.78 -17.59
CA SER A 27 -1.54 -0.86 -17.65
C SER A 27 -2.65 -1.40 -16.77
N TRP A 28 -3.00 -0.67 -15.71
CA TRP A 28 -3.95 -1.11 -14.70
C TRP A 28 -5.02 -0.06 -14.40
N PRO A 29 -6.30 -0.46 -14.31
CA PRO A 29 -7.31 0.37 -13.67
C PRO A 29 -6.98 0.50 -12.18
N LEU A 30 -6.77 1.72 -11.71
CA LEU A 30 -6.42 2.00 -10.31
C LEU A 30 -7.65 2.50 -9.54
N LEU A 31 -7.81 1.99 -8.32
CA LEU A 31 -8.83 2.34 -7.35
C LEU A 31 -8.14 2.83 -6.07
N LEU A 32 -8.50 3.99 -5.57
CA LEU A 32 -8.06 4.48 -4.27
C LEU A 32 -9.01 3.92 -3.21
N LEU A 33 -8.48 3.05 -2.36
CA LEU A 33 -9.18 2.47 -1.21
C LEU A 33 -8.80 3.21 0.07
N ASP A 34 -9.71 3.26 1.03
CA ASP A 34 -9.37 3.72 2.37
C ASP A 34 -8.29 2.81 2.97
N ALA A 35 -7.31 3.43 3.61
CA ALA A 35 -6.20 2.73 4.24
C ALA A 35 -6.65 1.86 5.42
N ASP A 36 -7.66 2.30 6.16
CA ASP A 36 -8.12 1.66 7.38
C ASP A 36 -8.99 0.42 7.07
N GLU A 37 -9.73 0.45 5.96
CA GLU A 37 -10.43 -0.72 5.41
C GLU A 37 -9.43 -1.81 4.95
N MET A 38 -8.27 -1.39 4.44
CA MET A 38 -7.30 -2.32 3.90
C MET A 38 -6.42 -2.96 4.99
N PHE A 39 -6.65 -4.26 5.24
CA PHE A 39 -5.88 -5.06 6.20
C PHE A 39 -5.80 -4.45 7.62
N GLY A 40 -6.84 -3.74 8.05
CA GLY A 40 -6.93 -3.15 9.38
C GLY A 40 -5.97 -1.98 9.61
N GLY A 41 -5.50 -1.32 8.55
CA GLY A 41 -4.74 -0.07 8.65
C GLY A 41 -3.24 -0.20 8.95
N GLY A 42 -2.65 0.94 9.35
CA GLY A 42 -1.23 1.08 9.65
C GLY A 42 -0.34 1.16 8.41
N TRP A 43 -0.87 1.61 7.28
CA TRP A 43 -0.20 1.68 5.96
C TRP A 43 0.57 2.97 5.68
N HIS A 44 0.89 3.77 6.71
CA HIS A 44 1.38 5.15 6.56
C HIS A 44 2.55 5.36 5.58
N ASP A 45 3.39 4.36 5.36
CA ASP A 45 4.54 4.36 4.42
C ASP A 45 4.18 4.04 2.96
N GLN A 46 2.96 3.56 2.72
CA GLN A 46 2.46 3.14 1.41
C GLN A 46 1.28 3.99 0.94
N LEU A 47 0.83 4.96 1.75
CA LEU A 47 -0.33 5.77 1.40
C LEU A 47 0.00 6.73 0.27
N THR A 48 -0.94 6.79 -0.65
CA THR A 48 -0.98 7.77 -1.71
C THR A 48 -1.93 8.89 -1.31
N LYS A 49 -1.49 10.13 -1.53
CA LYS A 49 -2.36 11.30 -1.50
C LYS A 49 -2.73 11.65 -2.94
N VAL A 50 -4.02 11.81 -3.21
CA VAL A 50 -4.52 12.42 -4.45
C VAL A 50 -5.29 13.69 -4.12
N SER A 51 -5.20 14.68 -4.98
CA SER A 51 -5.93 15.94 -4.85
C SER A 51 -6.32 16.40 -6.25
N GLY A 52 -7.57 16.74 -6.47
CA GLY A 52 -8.08 16.96 -7.81
C GLY A 52 -9.59 17.15 -7.89
N PRO A 53 -10.12 17.55 -9.06
CA PRO A 53 -11.54 17.59 -9.30
C PRO A 53 -12.06 16.16 -9.45
N VAL A 54 -13.30 15.95 -9.00
CA VAL A 54 -14.00 14.68 -9.11
C VAL A 54 -14.82 14.67 -10.40
N GLU A 55 -14.60 13.65 -11.23
CA GLU A 55 -15.32 13.41 -12.48
C GLU A 55 -16.26 12.20 -12.33
N ASP A 56 -17.39 12.20 -13.04
CA ASP A 56 -18.20 10.99 -13.25
C ASP A 56 -17.88 10.44 -14.64
N VAL A 57 -17.40 9.20 -14.68
CA VAL A 57 -17.22 8.46 -15.94
C VAL A 57 -18.01 7.17 -15.88
N GLY A 58 -19.21 7.18 -16.46
CA GLY A 58 -20.06 6.00 -16.54
C GLY A 58 -20.54 5.50 -15.17
N GLY A 59 -20.83 6.43 -14.25
CA GLY A 59 -21.26 6.13 -12.88
C GLY A 59 -20.11 5.84 -11.91
N VAL A 60 -18.85 5.99 -12.35
CA VAL A 60 -17.66 5.83 -11.51
C VAL A 60 -17.11 7.19 -11.14
N ARG A 61 -16.90 7.43 -9.84
CA ARG A 61 -16.22 8.63 -9.33
C ARG A 61 -14.72 8.51 -9.56
N LEU A 62 -14.16 9.39 -10.38
CA LEU A 62 -12.73 9.47 -10.64
C LEU A 62 -12.17 10.76 -10.07
N VAL A 63 -10.93 10.71 -9.58
CA VAL A 63 -10.14 11.91 -9.30
C VAL A 63 -9.03 11.97 -10.34
N ARG A 64 -8.94 13.12 -11.01
CA ARG A 64 -7.76 13.48 -11.79
C ARG A 64 -6.82 14.24 -10.87
N GLU A 65 -5.85 13.53 -10.34
CA GLU A 65 -4.84 14.10 -9.47
C GLU A 65 -4.09 15.25 -10.18
N GLU A 66 -3.71 16.30 -9.44
CA GLU A 66 -3.11 17.53 -9.97
C GLU A 66 -1.88 17.28 -10.86
N THR A 67 -1.10 16.23 -10.58
CA THR A 67 0.06 15.84 -11.37
C THR A 67 -0.31 14.93 -12.56
N GLY A 68 -1.58 14.57 -12.73
CA GLY A 68 -2.11 13.87 -13.90
C GLY A 68 -2.44 12.39 -13.69
N LEU A 69 -2.30 11.85 -12.47
CA LEU A 69 -2.73 10.48 -12.18
C LEU A 69 -4.26 10.41 -12.12
N THR A 70 -4.88 9.52 -12.90
CA THR A 70 -6.33 9.27 -12.85
C THR A 70 -6.62 8.03 -12.04
N VAL A 71 -7.44 8.14 -10.99
CA VAL A 71 -7.81 7.02 -10.12
C VAL A 71 -9.30 7.01 -9.83
N ALA A 72 -9.90 5.83 -9.70
CA ALA A 72 -11.26 5.71 -9.19
C ALA A 72 -11.28 5.85 -7.66
N LEU A 73 -12.38 6.36 -7.11
CA LEU A 73 -12.62 6.37 -5.68
C LEU A 73 -13.44 5.15 -5.27
N GLY A 74 -12.87 4.33 -4.38
CA GLY A 74 -13.58 3.25 -3.71
C GLY A 74 -14.77 3.79 -2.92
N ALA A 75 -15.89 3.08 -2.99
CA ALA A 75 -16.94 3.23 -2.00
C ALA A 75 -16.70 2.20 -0.91
N ASP A 76 -17.00 2.56 0.35
CA ASP A 76 -17.11 1.58 1.41
C ASP A 76 -18.31 0.66 1.07
N PRO A 77 -18.09 -0.66 0.88
CA PRO A 77 -19.17 -1.57 0.56
C PRO A 77 -20.17 -1.78 1.71
N ASP A 78 -19.78 -1.45 2.95
CA ASP A 78 -20.61 -1.60 4.14
C ASP A 78 -21.41 -0.32 4.47
N ASP A 79 -21.13 0.80 3.78
CA ASP A 79 -21.90 2.03 3.91
C ASP A 79 -23.18 1.97 3.06
N ASP A 80 -24.33 2.14 3.72
CA ASP A 80 -25.65 2.25 3.05
C ASP A 80 -25.80 3.53 2.21
N GLU A 81 -24.95 4.52 2.44
CA GLU A 81 -24.93 5.81 1.72
C GLU A 81 -23.59 6.02 1.03
N ASP A 82 -23.62 6.41 -0.25
CA ASP A 82 -22.40 6.76 -0.98
C ASP A 82 -21.81 8.08 -0.46
N ARG A 83 -20.80 7.97 0.39
CA ARG A 83 -20.09 9.12 0.99
C ARG A 83 -18.98 9.70 0.10
N ARG A 84 -18.81 9.19 -1.12
CA ARG A 84 -17.79 9.72 -2.03
C ARG A 84 -18.12 11.17 -2.43
N PRO A 85 -17.11 12.01 -2.70
CA PRO A 85 -17.31 13.35 -3.22
C PRO A 85 -18.20 13.36 -4.48
N LEU A 86 -18.99 14.41 -4.65
CA LEU A 86 -19.87 14.55 -5.81
C LEU A 86 -19.08 14.95 -7.06
N PRO A 87 -19.57 14.65 -8.27
CA PRO A 87 -18.94 15.14 -9.49
C PRO A 87 -18.91 16.67 -9.52
N GLY A 88 -17.76 17.24 -9.87
CA GLY A 88 -17.51 18.68 -9.82
C GLY A 88 -16.91 19.16 -8.49
N ASP A 89 -16.97 18.36 -7.43
CA ASP A 89 -16.30 18.69 -6.17
C ASP A 89 -14.78 18.63 -6.34
N TRP A 90 -14.09 19.44 -5.54
CA TRP A 90 -12.67 19.27 -5.32
C TRP A 90 -12.44 18.38 -4.10
N THR A 91 -11.61 17.35 -4.24
CA THR A 91 -11.30 16.46 -3.12
C THR A 91 -9.80 16.39 -2.85
N ARG A 92 -9.49 16.03 -1.61
CA ARG A 92 -8.17 15.57 -1.16
C ARG A 92 -8.38 14.27 -0.41
N SER A 93 -7.94 13.18 -1.02
CA SER A 93 -8.08 11.84 -0.46
C SER A 93 -6.71 11.23 -0.19
N VAL A 94 -6.62 10.42 0.86
CA VAL A 94 -5.43 9.64 1.20
C VAL A 94 -5.86 8.20 1.31
N GLY A 95 -5.14 7.29 0.67
CA GLY A 95 -5.52 5.88 0.62
C GLY A 95 -4.47 5.02 -0.04
N MET A 96 -4.77 3.73 -0.18
CA MET A 96 -3.94 2.82 -0.96
C MET A 96 -4.44 2.78 -2.40
N LEU A 97 -3.52 2.91 -3.37
CA LEU A 97 -3.86 2.57 -4.75
C LEU A 97 -3.92 1.05 -4.88
N SER A 98 -5.04 0.52 -5.35
CA SER A 98 -5.24 -0.90 -5.63
C SER A 98 -5.56 -1.10 -7.11
N VAL A 99 -5.10 -2.20 -7.68
CA VAL A 99 -5.57 -2.65 -8.99
C VAL A 99 -7.01 -3.13 -8.87
N GLU A 100 -7.90 -2.76 -9.80
CA GLU A 100 -9.25 -3.33 -9.88
C GLU A 100 -9.52 -4.01 -11.22
N ARG A 101 -9.41 -5.34 -11.31
CA ARG A 101 -9.73 -6.05 -12.57
C ARG A 101 -11.17 -6.56 -12.67
N HIS A 102 -11.90 -6.60 -11.56
CA HIS A 102 -13.27 -7.06 -11.47
C HIS A 102 -14.22 -5.86 -11.52
N GLY A 103 -14.85 -5.66 -12.66
CA GLY A 103 -15.86 -4.61 -12.82
C GLY A 103 -15.31 -3.22 -13.13
N ALA A 104 -13.98 -3.07 -13.26
CA ALA A 104 -13.41 -1.81 -13.73
C ALA A 104 -13.86 -1.47 -15.14
N ARG A 105 -14.40 -0.25 -15.28
CA ARG A 105 -14.87 0.35 -16.54
C ARG A 105 -14.23 1.71 -16.80
N TRP A 106 -13.29 2.12 -15.96
CA TRP A 106 -12.59 3.40 -16.05
C TRP A 106 -11.22 3.28 -16.74
N PRO A 107 -10.60 4.40 -17.13
CA PRO A 107 -9.31 4.40 -17.80
C PRO A 107 -8.23 3.68 -17.00
N GLN A 108 -7.34 3.01 -17.72
CA GLN A 108 -6.16 2.38 -17.12
C GLN A 108 -5.01 3.38 -17.03
N VAL A 109 -4.20 3.22 -15.98
CA VAL A 109 -2.93 3.93 -15.80
C VAL A 109 -1.80 3.03 -16.27
N ALA A 110 -1.05 3.52 -17.26
CA ALA A 110 0.14 2.85 -17.78
C ALA A 110 1.39 3.32 -17.04
N GLY A 111 2.31 2.40 -16.77
CA GLY A 111 3.58 2.71 -16.13
C GLY A 111 4.57 1.57 -16.19
N ARG A 112 5.80 1.85 -15.77
CA ARG A 112 6.89 0.87 -15.68
C ARG A 112 7.03 0.34 -14.26
N VAL A 113 7.13 -0.97 -14.11
CA VAL A 113 7.37 -1.61 -12.81
C VAL A 113 8.81 -1.34 -12.38
N ARG A 114 8.99 -0.69 -11.22
CA ARG A 114 10.31 -0.38 -10.64
C ARG A 114 10.69 -1.28 -9.47
N ALA A 115 9.70 -1.78 -8.72
CA ALA A 115 9.92 -2.76 -7.67
C ALA A 115 8.66 -3.62 -7.48
N VAL A 116 8.86 -4.87 -7.05
CA VAL A 116 7.78 -5.79 -6.68
C VAL A 116 8.09 -6.37 -5.30
N GLN A 117 7.14 -6.24 -4.37
CA GLN A 117 7.28 -6.75 -3.02
C GLN A 117 6.09 -7.63 -2.68
N VAL A 118 6.33 -8.90 -2.35
CA VAL A 118 5.27 -9.79 -1.85
C VAL A 118 4.87 -9.35 -0.45
N LEU A 119 3.59 -9.02 -0.30
CA LEU A 119 2.97 -8.69 0.97
C LEU A 119 2.57 -9.96 1.70
N THR A 120 3.09 -10.14 2.91
CA THR A 120 2.59 -11.14 3.87
C THR A 120 1.94 -10.43 5.04
N GLN A 121 0.65 -10.69 5.28
CA GLN A 121 -0.16 -10.10 6.33
C GLN A 121 -0.41 -11.13 7.45
N ALA A 122 -0.33 -10.69 8.70
CA ALA A 122 -0.75 -11.50 9.84
C ALA A 122 -2.26 -11.38 10.03
N TYR A 123 -2.89 -12.51 10.36
CA TYR A 123 -4.29 -12.59 10.73
C TYR A 123 -4.44 -13.26 12.09
N ALA A 124 -5.43 -12.82 12.87
CA ALA A 124 -5.84 -13.44 14.13
C ALA A 124 -7.30 -13.89 14.04
N GLU A 125 -7.68 -14.91 14.81
CA GLU A 125 -9.09 -15.29 14.92
C GLU A 125 -9.91 -14.12 15.49
N SER A 126 -11.05 -13.79 14.89
CA SER A 126 -11.94 -12.72 15.38
C SER A 126 -12.42 -12.95 16.83
N ALA A 127 -12.53 -14.22 17.21
CA ALA A 127 -12.81 -14.66 18.58
C ALA A 127 -12.15 -16.04 18.80
N PRO A 128 -11.82 -16.44 20.04
CA PRO A 128 -11.21 -17.74 20.32
C PRO A 128 -12.02 -18.91 19.72
N GLY A 129 -11.39 -19.68 18.83
CA GLY A 129 -12.03 -20.83 18.16
C GLY A 129 -12.90 -20.47 16.94
N SER A 130 -12.93 -19.19 16.55
CA SER A 130 -13.64 -18.74 15.35
C SER A 130 -13.02 -19.30 14.07
N ARG A 131 -13.85 -19.45 13.03
CA ARG A 131 -13.39 -19.71 11.65
C ARG A 131 -13.11 -18.42 10.89
N SER A 132 -13.53 -17.28 11.42
CA SER A 132 -13.28 -15.95 10.87
C SER A 132 -11.94 -15.43 11.34
N TRP A 133 -11.24 -14.76 10.43
CA TRP A 133 -9.90 -14.23 10.64
C TRP A 133 -9.87 -12.77 10.26
N GLU A 134 -9.34 -11.95 11.14
CA GLU A 134 -9.17 -10.52 10.92
C GLU A 134 -7.69 -10.17 10.74
N PRO A 135 -7.39 -9.21 9.88
CA PRO A 135 -6.03 -8.73 9.72
C PRO A 135 -5.56 -8.04 10.99
N VAL A 136 -4.34 -8.35 11.42
CA VAL A 136 -3.72 -7.69 12.57
C VAL A 136 -3.05 -6.40 12.08
N ALA A 137 -3.63 -5.26 12.47
CA ALA A 137 -3.14 -3.93 12.11
C ALA A 137 -1.62 -3.79 12.27
N GLY A 138 -0.96 -3.24 11.25
CA GLY A 138 0.50 -3.00 11.24
C GLY A 138 1.39 -4.25 11.32
N ARG A 139 0.84 -5.47 11.32
CA ARG A 139 1.62 -6.73 11.34
C ARG A 139 1.72 -7.31 9.93
N ARG A 140 2.60 -6.71 9.13
CA ARG A 140 2.92 -7.15 7.78
C ARG A 140 4.42 -7.36 7.58
N ARG A 141 4.77 -8.08 6.52
CA ARG A 141 6.12 -8.24 6.00
C ARG A 141 6.10 -8.02 4.50
N LEU A 142 7.06 -7.25 4.00
CA LEU A 142 7.30 -7.09 2.57
C LEU A 142 8.56 -7.88 2.21
N ARG A 143 8.50 -8.63 1.12
CA ARG A 143 9.66 -9.35 0.60
C ARG A 143 9.85 -9.02 -0.87
N THR A 144 10.96 -8.37 -1.17
CA THR A 144 11.36 -8.00 -2.54
C THR A 144 11.51 -9.24 -3.43
N VAL A 145 10.98 -9.14 -4.66
CA VAL A 145 11.10 -10.16 -5.71
C VAL A 145 11.30 -9.49 -7.06
N GLU A 146 12.02 -10.16 -7.97
CA GLU A 146 12.18 -9.68 -9.36
C GLU A 146 10.90 -9.87 -10.19
N ARG A 147 10.09 -10.89 -9.85
CA ARG A 147 8.89 -11.25 -10.58
C ARG A 147 7.72 -11.50 -9.64
N CYS A 148 6.57 -10.92 -9.97
CA CYS A 148 5.31 -11.16 -9.28
C CYS A 148 4.93 -12.65 -9.40
N PRO A 149 4.65 -13.35 -8.29
CA PRO A 149 4.13 -14.70 -8.36
C PRO A 149 2.71 -14.68 -8.94
N LYS A 150 2.35 -15.76 -9.66
CA LYS A 150 0.95 -15.99 -10.06
C LYS A 150 0.12 -16.50 -8.89
N TRP A 151 0.71 -17.38 -8.07
CA TRP A 151 0.03 -18.11 -7.00
C TRP A 151 0.65 -17.77 -5.64
N PHE A 152 -0.19 -17.37 -4.70
CA PHE A 152 0.14 -16.89 -3.37
C PHE A 152 -0.25 -17.95 -2.35
N THR A 153 0.50 -19.06 -2.33
CA THR A 153 0.30 -20.09 -1.32
C THR A 153 0.48 -19.54 0.09
N ASP A 154 -0.46 -19.92 0.97
CA ASP A 154 -0.46 -19.60 2.40
C ASP A 154 0.87 -20.01 3.07
N ALA A 155 1.29 -19.25 4.08
CA ALA A 155 2.42 -19.60 4.93
C ALA A 155 1.92 -20.15 6.28
N ASP A 156 2.83 -20.78 7.01
CA ASP A 156 2.55 -21.60 8.19
C ASP A 156 1.71 -20.90 9.28
N ALA A 157 0.89 -21.69 9.98
CA ALA A 157 0.13 -21.25 11.14
C ALA A 157 0.99 -21.29 12.41
N GLU A 158 1.01 -20.19 13.16
CA GLU A 158 1.74 -20.09 14.44
C GLU A 158 0.76 -19.84 15.59
N ARG A 159 1.02 -20.43 16.76
CA ARG A 159 0.30 -20.10 18.00
C ARG A 159 1.12 -19.10 18.80
N ALA A 160 0.55 -17.93 19.08
CA ALA A 160 1.14 -16.93 19.97
C ALA A 160 0.05 -16.39 20.92
N ASP A 161 0.35 -16.32 22.21
CA ASP A 161 -0.54 -15.74 23.24
C ASP A 161 -1.92 -16.39 23.37
N GLY A 162 -2.05 -17.70 23.10
CA GLY A 162 -3.31 -18.44 23.24
C GLY A 162 -4.33 -18.19 22.11
N GLN A 163 -4.11 -17.20 21.25
CA GLN A 163 -4.89 -16.94 20.05
C GLN A 163 -4.17 -17.50 18.83
N ARG A 164 -4.88 -18.18 17.93
CA ARG A 164 -4.25 -18.68 16.71
C ARG A 164 -3.97 -17.50 15.80
N ARG A 165 -2.75 -17.45 15.26
CA ARG A 165 -2.34 -16.49 14.25
C ARG A 165 -1.89 -17.24 13.00
N ARG A 166 -2.07 -16.63 11.85
CA ARG A 166 -1.54 -17.16 10.59
C ARG A 166 -0.98 -16.04 9.74
N TRP A 167 0.08 -16.35 9.01
CA TRP A 167 0.66 -15.44 8.03
C TRP A 167 0.20 -15.86 6.64
N ARG A 168 -0.35 -14.92 5.88
CA ARG A 168 -0.82 -15.18 4.52
C ARG A 168 -0.17 -14.21 3.57
N LYS A 169 0.26 -14.69 2.41
CA LYS A 169 0.65 -13.81 1.32
C LYS A 169 -0.63 -13.22 0.74
N SER A 170 -0.83 -11.92 0.89
CA SER A 170 -2.10 -11.26 0.54
C SER A 170 -2.05 -10.50 -0.79
N GLY A 171 -0.89 -10.49 -1.46
CA GLY A 171 -0.71 -9.86 -2.76
C GLY A 171 0.70 -9.32 -2.94
N VAL A 172 0.83 -8.33 -3.81
CA VAL A 172 2.08 -7.57 -3.99
C VAL A 172 1.84 -6.07 -3.84
N VAL A 173 2.83 -5.38 -3.30
CA VAL A 173 2.99 -3.93 -3.45
C VAL A 173 3.97 -3.71 -4.59
N VAL A 174 3.59 -2.83 -5.53
CA VAL A 174 4.34 -2.51 -6.72
C VAL A 174 4.71 -1.04 -6.67
N THR A 175 5.99 -0.71 -6.87
CA THR A 175 6.36 0.67 -7.20
C THR A 175 6.21 0.84 -8.71
N LEU A 176 5.20 1.60 -9.12
CA LEU A 176 4.88 1.90 -10.51
C LEU A 176 5.38 3.30 -10.87
N GLU A 177 6.23 3.40 -11.88
CA GLU A 177 6.64 4.69 -12.45
C GLU A 177 5.67 5.09 -13.56
N VAL A 178 4.93 6.18 -13.35
CA VAL A 178 3.89 6.67 -14.26
C VAL A 178 4.37 7.93 -14.98
N PRO A 179 4.40 7.94 -16.33
CA PRO A 179 4.79 9.11 -17.10
C PRO A 179 3.91 10.34 -16.86
N GLY A 180 4.52 11.52 -16.94
CA GLY A 180 3.80 12.79 -16.81
C GLY A 180 3.28 13.13 -15.42
N THR A 181 3.51 12.27 -14.42
CA THR A 181 3.07 12.48 -13.03
C THR A 181 4.23 12.81 -12.07
N ASP A 182 3.89 13.19 -10.84
CA ASP A 182 4.78 13.32 -9.68
C ASP A 182 4.03 12.83 -8.44
N SER A 183 4.74 12.46 -7.39
CA SER A 183 4.11 11.90 -6.19
C SER A 183 4.91 12.19 -4.93
N TRP A 184 4.30 11.93 -3.77
CA TRP A 184 5.01 12.03 -2.51
C TRP A 184 6.16 11.01 -2.39
N LEU A 185 6.05 9.84 -3.03
CA LEU A 185 7.14 8.86 -3.07
C LEU A 185 8.28 9.35 -3.98
N SER A 186 7.98 9.96 -5.13
CA SER A 186 9.00 10.63 -5.96
C SER A 186 9.70 11.74 -5.18
N TYR A 187 8.96 12.51 -4.39
CA TYR A 187 9.55 13.49 -3.48
C TYR A 187 10.47 12.85 -2.43
N ALA A 188 10.04 11.78 -1.76
CA ALA A 188 10.84 11.08 -0.75
C ALA A 188 12.13 10.48 -1.35
N VAL A 189 12.07 9.95 -2.58
CA VAL A 189 13.24 9.46 -3.31
C VAL A 189 14.20 10.61 -3.64
N ARG A 190 13.70 11.77 -4.09
CA ARG A 190 14.54 12.97 -4.32
C ARG A 190 15.25 13.43 -3.05
N GLU A 191 14.51 13.49 -1.94
CA GLU A 191 15.04 13.90 -0.64
C GLU A 191 16.15 12.92 -0.18
N ALA A 192 15.90 11.62 -0.25
CA ALA A 192 16.88 10.60 0.12
C ALA A 192 18.14 10.62 -0.76
N ARG A 193 18.02 11.09 -2.00
CA ARG A 193 19.15 11.28 -2.93
C ARG A 193 19.85 12.64 -2.78
N GLY A 194 19.37 13.53 -1.91
CA GLY A 194 19.90 14.89 -1.77
C GLY A 194 19.70 15.76 -3.01
N MET A 195 18.65 15.49 -3.80
CA MET A 195 18.36 16.25 -5.00
C MET A 195 17.62 17.56 -4.67
N PRO A 196 17.85 18.65 -5.43
CA PRO A 196 17.09 19.88 -5.29
C PRO A 196 15.59 19.64 -5.47
N GLN A 197 14.78 20.33 -4.66
CA GLN A 197 13.32 20.17 -4.67
C GLN A 197 12.63 20.96 -5.78
N GLN A 198 13.26 22.03 -6.28
CA GLN A 198 12.69 22.93 -7.29
C GLN A 198 13.03 22.45 -8.71
N ASP A 199 11.99 22.33 -9.55
CA ASP A 199 12.03 21.98 -10.98
C ASP A 199 12.97 20.81 -11.37
N PRO A 200 12.95 19.66 -10.66
CA PRO A 200 13.62 18.48 -11.20
C PRO A 200 12.91 18.05 -12.48
N GLU A 201 13.67 17.73 -13.54
CA GLU A 201 13.10 17.07 -14.71
C GLU A 201 12.34 15.81 -14.26
N PRO A 202 11.10 15.60 -14.69
CA PRO A 202 10.32 14.43 -14.26
C PRO A 202 11.09 13.11 -14.51
N GLY A 203 11.34 12.31 -13.47
CA GLY A 203 12.09 11.05 -13.57
C GLY A 203 13.60 11.20 -13.30
N ALA A 204 14.10 12.42 -13.05
CA ALA A 204 15.48 12.63 -12.61
C ALA A 204 15.81 11.87 -11.31
N GLU A 205 14.82 11.62 -10.46
CA GLU A 205 14.96 10.92 -9.20
C GLU A 205 15.26 9.43 -9.34
N THR A 206 14.94 8.83 -10.49
CA THR A 206 15.34 7.46 -10.86
C THR A 206 16.46 7.43 -11.89
N LYS A 207 16.74 8.57 -12.55
CA LYS A 207 17.81 8.72 -13.53
C LYS A 207 19.17 8.38 -12.90
N ASP A 208 19.94 7.58 -13.65
CA ASP A 208 21.28 7.09 -13.31
C ASP A 208 21.37 6.20 -12.05
N LEU A 209 20.24 5.81 -11.45
CA LEU A 209 20.25 4.78 -10.40
C LEU A 209 20.27 3.39 -11.01
N PRO A 210 21.25 2.53 -10.65
CA PRO A 210 21.15 1.10 -10.94
C PRO A 210 19.85 0.54 -10.37
N ALA A 211 19.19 -0.38 -11.10
CA ALA A 211 17.92 -0.97 -10.68
C ALA A 211 17.98 -1.50 -9.24
N ALA A 212 19.06 -2.22 -8.89
CA ALA A 212 19.27 -2.73 -7.52
C ALA A 212 19.38 -1.63 -6.46
N ALA A 213 19.99 -0.49 -6.77
CA ALA A 213 20.10 0.64 -5.84
C ALA A 213 18.74 1.34 -5.65
N LEU A 214 17.97 1.50 -6.73
CA LEU A 214 16.60 2.00 -6.66
C LEU A 214 15.72 1.06 -5.83
N THR A 215 15.81 -0.25 -6.06
CA THR A 215 15.08 -1.26 -5.27
C THR A 215 15.42 -1.19 -3.79
N ALA A 216 16.71 -1.10 -3.43
CA ALA A 216 17.13 -0.98 -2.04
C ALA A 216 16.63 0.31 -1.38
N LEU A 217 16.65 1.43 -2.12
CA LEU A 217 16.11 2.70 -1.65
C LEU A 217 14.60 2.61 -1.42
N LEU A 218 13.84 2.09 -2.39
CA LEU A 218 12.40 1.89 -2.26
C LEU A 218 12.06 0.96 -1.09
N GLU A 219 12.82 -0.10 -0.88
CA GLU A 219 12.65 -1.00 0.27
C GLU A 219 12.82 -0.27 1.61
N SER A 220 13.79 0.65 1.70
CA SER A 220 14.01 1.47 2.91
C SER A 220 12.88 2.46 3.18
N LEU A 221 12.24 2.97 2.11
CA LEU A 221 11.09 3.87 2.21
C LEU A 221 9.78 3.10 2.49
N SER A 222 9.74 1.82 2.12
CA SER A 222 8.60 0.92 2.29
C SER A 222 8.59 0.14 3.61
N THR A 223 9.56 0.38 4.49
CA THR A 223 9.66 -0.31 5.79
C THR A 223 9.82 0.70 6.92
N VAL A 224 8.73 1.00 7.62
CA VAL A 224 8.85 1.69 8.91
C VAL A 224 9.52 0.72 9.90
N THR A 225 10.70 1.09 10.38
CA THR A 225 11.29 0.42 11.55
C THR A 225 10.29 0.57 12.70
N PRO A 226 9.78 -0.52 13.31
CA PRO A 226 8.84 -0.39 14.41
C PRO A 226 9.46 0.47 15.51
N PRO A 227 8.71 1.37 16.16
CA PRO A 227 9.24 2.14 17.28
C PRO A 227 9.79 1.17 18.33
N PRO A 228 10.95 1.48 18.96
CA PRO A 228 11.51 0.62 19.98
C PRO A 228 10.46 0.36 21.05
N THR A 229 10.20 -0.92 21.32
CA THR A 229 9.23 -1.32 22.33
C THR A 229 9.62 -0.64 23.64
N PRO A 230 8.72 0.10 24.32
CA PRO A 230 9.06 0.72 25.58
C PRO A 230 9.47 -0.40 26.55
N THR A 231 10.77 -0.45 26.86
CA THR A 231 11.32 -1.39 27.84
C THR A 231 10.50 -1.24 29.11
N ALA A 232 9.83 -2.34 29.50
CA ALA A 232 9.04 -2.41 30.71
C ALA A 232 9.87 -1.81 31.85
N ARG A 233 9.47 -0.61 32.29
CA ARG A 233 10.03 0.03 33.47
C ARG A 233 9.85 -0.97 34.60
N ARG A 234 10.95 -1.61 35.01
CA ARG A 234 11.02 -2.43 36.23
C ARG A 234 10.46 -1.57 37.34
N ARG A 235 9.22 -1.84 37.77
CA ARG A 235 8.72 -1.39 39.07
C ARG A 235 9.64 -2.02 40.09
N HIS A 236 10.62 -1.26 40.58
CA HIS A 236 11.29 -1.60 41.82
C HIS A 236 10.22 -1.62 42.91
N GLY A 237 9.93 -2.83 43.37
CA GLY A 237 9.15 -3.05 44.57
C GLY A 237 9.83 -2.33 45.73
N ARG A 238 9.12 -1.36 46.30
CA ARG A 238 9.43 -0.83 47.61
C ARG A 238 8.61 -1.64 48.60
N THR A 239 9.23 -2.71 49.09
CA THR A 239 8.86 -3.37 50.33
C THR A 239 9.12 -2.39 51.47
N GLU A 240 8.07 -1.82 52.05
CA GLU A 240 8.16 -1.22 53.39
C GLU A 240 7.44 -2.15 54.37
N GLY A 241 8.24 -2.64 55.31
CA GLY A 241 7.82 -3.51 56.39
C GLY A 241 7.21 -2.73 57.56
N HIS A 242 6.20 -3.35 58.15
CA HIS A 242 6.06 -3.64 59.58
C HIS A 242 6.58 -2.66 60.66
N ARG A 243 5.67 -2.48 61.66
CA ARG A 243 5.83 -1.96 63.05
C ARG A 243 5.59 -0.44 63.16
N ARG A 244 4.69 0.07 64.02
CA ARG A 244 4.03 -0.44 65.22
C ARG A 244 2.60 0.04 65.28
#